data_AF-A0A9Q0AU14-F1
#
_entry.id   AF-A0A9Q0AU14-F1
#
_cell.length_a   1.000
_cell.length_b   1.000
_cell.length_c   1.000
_cell.angle_alpha   90.00
_cell.angle_beta   90.00
_cell.angle_gamma   90.00
#
_symmetry.space_group_name_H-M   'P 1'
#
loop_
_entity.id
_entity.type
_entity.pdbx_description
1 polymer ?
#
loop_
_entity_poly.entity_id
_entity_poly.type
_entity_poly.pdbx_seq_one_letter_code
_entity_poly.pdbx_strand_id
1 'polypeptide(L)'
;MAWFCIAHPELESEHMDKAILMCLIHDIGETTAGDITPADGIDATAETKHIRERLGVEFLSLLLKPSNPYWASKMVEVWDEYEEGTTRVAKLVHQIDKLECLHQALIYLKRHQGKTDFQKSFASFKELRKKISDPWLSADADAILGEWNALTNKEQQASTNVVFVIGGPGVGKGTLCARIAEELNFTHVSVGDLLREEKDNPASEFGSFIRKSIQESVIVPPYLTMRLLKDRVQAIQSQDRGVLVDGFPRSIEQAVAFEREISDTYMTVCLECSPETMIRRVQARSGSSNRDDDDLVTLKKRLATFSSTNDAIVKYLSKNKMARVSVDAARSSDEVFASVKELLVREL
;
A
#
# COMPACT_ATOMS: atom_id res chain seq x y z
N MET A 1 19.97 -21.89 0.35
CA MET A 1 19.29 -23.21 0.50
C MET A 1 19.83 -24.13 1.61
N ALA A 2 21.15 -24.30 1.76
CA ALA A 2 21.77 -25.31 2.64
C ALA A 2 21.31 -25.35 4.12
N TRP A 3 20.92 -24.21 4.71
CA TRP A 3 20.39 -24.16 6.07
C TRP A 3 19.15 -25.06 6.27
N PHE A 4 18.26 -25.13 5.28
CA PHE A 4 17.08 -26.00 5.36
C PHE A 4 17.47 -27.47 5.41
N CYS A 5 18.55 -27.88 4.75
CA CYS A 5 19.08 -29.25 4.85
C CYS A 5 19.61 -29.53 6.27
N ILE A 6 20.30 -28.57 6.87
CA ILE A 6 20.86 -28.69 8.23
C ILE A 6 19.75 -28.80 9.29
N ALA A 7 18.67 -28.05 9.11
CA ALA A 7 17.56 -27.97 10.06
C ALA A 7 16.46 -29.02 9.83
N HIS A 8 16.55 -29.83 8.76
CA HIS A 8 15.48 -30.74 8.37
C HIS A 8 15.31 -31.89 9.39
N PRO A 9 14.10 -32.10 9.95
CA PRO A 9 13.91 -33.03 11.08
C PRO A 9 14.10 -34.51 10.71
N GLU A 10 13.91 -34.87 9.44
CA GLU A 10 13.97 -36.25 8.96
C GLU A 10 15.19 -36.56 8.08
N LEU A 11 16.16 -35.64 8.00
CA LEU A 11 17.35 -35.82 7.16
C LEU A 11 18.54 -36.30 8.01
N GLU A 12 18.88 -37.58 7.86
CA GLU A 12 20.01 -38.21 8.56
C GLU A 12 21.37 -37.70 8.03
N SER A 13 22.44 -37.85 8.83
CA SER A 13 23.75 -37.24 8.60
C SER A 13 24.34 -37.45 7.19
N GLU A 14 24.32 -38.68 6.66
CA GLU A 14 24.91 -38.97 5.34
C GLU A 14 24.10 -38.36 4.18
N HIS A 15 22.77 -38.31 4.32
CA HIS A 15 21.90 -37.65 3.36
C HIS A 15 21.94 -36.13 3.48
N MET A 16 22.21 -35.61 4.67
CA MET A 16 22.38 -34.18 4.95
C MET A 16 23.62 -33.62 4.27
N ASP A 17 24.78 -34.27 4.42
CA ASP A 17 26.03 -33.83 3.79
C ASP A 17 25.88 -33.75 2.26
N LYS A 18 25.23 -34.76 1.68
CA LYS A 18 24.94 -34.80 0.24
C LYS A 18 23.97 -33.70 -0.19
N ALA A 19 22.91 -33.46 0.57
CA ALA A 19 21.94 -32.41 0.30
C ALA A 19 22.58 -31.01 0.36
N ILE A 20 23.43 -30.76 1.37
CA ILE A 20 24.17 -29.51 1.51
C ILE A 20 25.11 -29.31 0.31
N LEU A 21 25.87 -30.34 -0.05
CA LEU A 21 26.77 -30.29 -1.20
C LEU A 21 26.00 -30.00 -2.50
N MET A 22 24.85 -30.65 -2.68
CA MET A 22 23.97 -30.43 -3.83
C MET A 22 23.43 -29.00 -3.89
N CYS A 23 22.98 -28.42 -2.76
CA CYS A 23 22.60 -27.01 -2.69
C CYS A 23 23.75 -26.07 -3.08
N LEU A 24 24.96 -26.33 -2.59
CA LEU A 24 26.11 -25.47 -2.90
C LEU A 24 26.47 -25.52 -4.38
N ILE A 25 26.47 -26.70 -4.98
CA ILE A 25 26.78 -26.88 -6.41
C ILE A 25 25.69 -26.24 -7.29
N HIS A 26 24.42 -26.37 -6.88
CA HIS A 26 23.29 -25.66 -7.49
C HIS A 26 23.53 -24.14 -7.51
N ASP A 27 23.70 -23.53 -6.33
CA ASP A 27 23.87 -22.08 -6.16
C ASP A 27 25.11 -21.55 -6.92
N ILE A 28 26.18 -22.36 -7.00
CA ILE A 28 27.37 -22.07 -7.79
C ILE A 28 27.04 -22.02 -9.29
N GLY A 29 26.29 -23.01 -9.79
CA GLY A 29 25.85 -23.06 -11.18
C GLY A 29 25.03 -21.83 -11.57
N GLU A 30 24.05 -21.47 -10.74
CA GLU A 30 23.24 -20.25 -10.91
C GLU A 30 24.10 -18.98 -10.92
N THR A 31 25.02 -18.85 -9.96
CA THR A 31 25.91 -17.68 -9.86
C THR A 31 26.78 -17.52 -11.11
N THR A 32 27.28 -18.62 -11.67
CA THR A 32 28.11 -18.56 -12.90
C THR A 32 27.32 -18.23 -14.15
N ALA A 33 26.03 -18.60 -14.22
CA ALA A 33 25.16 -18.26 -15.35
C ALA A 33 24.68 -16.81 -15.30
N GLY A 34 24.56 -16.25 -14.10
CA GLY A 34 24.09 -14.89 -13.82
C GLY A 34 22.56 -14.77 -13.76
N ASP A 35 22.06 -13.88 -12.88
CA ASP A 35 20.64 -13.57 -12.77
C ASP A 35 20.19 -12.72 -13.96
N ILE A 36 19.50 -13.33 -14.93
CA ILE A 36 18.79 -12.59 -15.97
C ILE A 36 17.38 -12.33 -15.47
N THR A 37 17.08 -11.07 -15.22
CA THR A 37 15.72 -10.66 -14.86
C THR A 37 14.92 -10.36 -16.13
N PRO A 38 13.59 -10.46 -16.10
CA PRO A 38 12.75 -10.01 -17.22
C PRO A 38 12.97 -8.54 -17.62
N ALA A 39 13.62 -7.73 -16.76
CA ALA A 39 13.97 -6.34 -17.04
C ALA A 39 15.16 -6.20 -18.00
N ASP A 40 15.97 -7.25 -18.20
CA ASP A 40 17.16 -7.23 -19.05
C ASP A 40 16.82 -7.45 -20.54
N GLY A 41 15.55 -7.66 -20.90
CA GLY A 41 15.08 -7.75 -22.28
C GLY A 41 15.57 -8.98 -23.07
N ILE A 42 16.17 -9.95 -22.37
CA ILE A 42 16.65 -11.21 -22.95
C ILE A 42 15.52 -12.23 -22.79
N ASP A 43 15.03 -12.75 -23.92
CA ASP A 43 14.06 -13.86 -23.99
C ASP A 43 14.77 -15.18 -23.61
N ALA A 44 15.16 -15.29 -22.33
CA ALA A 44 15.79 -16.48 -21.79
C ALA A 44 14.69 -17.49 -21.45
N THR A 45 14.37 -18.37 -22.39
CA THR A 45 13.55 -19.55 -22.11
C THR A 45 14.19 -20.37 -21.00
N ALA A 46 13.38 -21.05 -20.16
CA ALA A 46 13.90 -21.88 -19.06
C ALA A 46 14.98 -22.89 -19.55
N GLU A 47 14.80 -23.44 -20.75
CA GLU A 47 15.77 -24.33 -21.40
C GLU A 47 17.14 -23.67 -21.63
N THR A 48 17.17 -22.39 -22.01
CA THR A 48 18.42 -21.65 -22.20
C THR A 48 19.12 -21.34 -20.86
N LYS A 49 18.37 -21.13 -19.77
CA LYS A 49 18.91 -20.90 -18.43
C LYS A 49 19.60 -22.17 -17.91
N HIS A 50 18.91 -23.30 -17.93
CA HIS A 50 19.44 -24.58 -17.45
C HIS A 50 20.70 -25.02 -18.20
N ILE A 51 20.75 -24.82 -19.52
CA ILE A 51 21.96 -25.11 -20.31
C ILE A 51 23.14 -24.25 -19.85
N ARG A 52 22.92 -22.97 -19.54
CA ARG A 52 23.98 -22.07 -19.08
C ARG A 52 24.49 -22.43 -17.69
N GLU A 53 23.59 -22.76 -16.76
CA GLU A 53 23.96 -23.20 -15.42
C GLU A 53 24.79 -24.48 -15.47
N ARG A 54 24.36 -25.46 -16.27
CA ARG A 54 25.12 -26.69 -16.52
C ARG A 54 26.51 -26.40 -17.09
N LEU A 55 26.61 -25.57 -18.13
CA LEU A 55 27.90 -25.19 -18.72
C LEU A 55 28.80 -24.44 -17.72
N GLY A 56 28.21 -23.66 -16.82
CA GLY A 56 28.91 -23.01 -15.71
C GLY A 56 29.57 -24.02 -14.77
N VAL A 57 28.83 -25.06 -14.36
CA VAL A 57 29.36 -26.15 -13.54
C VAL A 57 30.43 -26.96 -14.28
N GLU A 58 30.21 -27.29 -15.56
CA GLU A 58 31.21 -27.98 -16.39
C GLU A 58 32.51 -27.15 -16.52
N PHE A 59 32.39 -25.83 -16.72
CA PHE A 59 33.53 -24.92 -16.78
C PHE A 59 34.33 -24.93 -15.47
N LEU A 60 33.66 -24.81 -14.32
CA LEU A 60 34.32 -24.86 -13.01
C LEU A 60 34.99 -26.23 -12.76
N SER A 61 34.37 -27.32 -13.21
CA SER A 61 34.96 -28.66 -13.14
C SER A 61 36.28 -28.73 -13.92
N LEU A 62 36.32 -28.15 -15.13
CA LEU A 62 37.53 -28.11 -15.95
C LEU A 62 38.65 -27.29 -15.30
N LEU A 63 38.32 -26.18 -14.61
CA LEU A 63 39.31 -25.38 -13.86
C LEU A 63 39.89 -26.14 -12.67
N LEU A 64 39.07 -26.95 -11.99
CA LEU A 64 39.47 -27.72 -10.82
C LEU A 64 40.27 -28.98 -11.19
N LYS A 65 40.04 -29.53 -12.38
CA LYS A 65 40.61 -30.82 -12.82
C LYS A 65 42.14 -30.95 -12.68
N PRO A 66 42.98 -29.93 -12.99
CA PRO A 66 44.43 -30.06 -12.86
C PRO A 66 44.92 -30.19 -11.41
N SER A 67 44.21 -29.59 -10.45
CA SER A 67 44.60 -29.59 -9.03
C SER A 67 43.84 -30.62 -8.19
N ASN A 68 42.62 -30.97 -8.58
CA ASN A 68 41.77 -31.93 -7.88
C ASN A 68 40.81 -32.68 -8.83
N PRO A 69 41.28 -33.74 -9.51
CA PRO A 69 40.48 -34.49 -10.47
C PRO A 69 39.24 -35.16 -9.85
N TYR A 70 39.34 -35.59 -8.58
CA TYR A 70 38.24 -36.23 -7.87
C TYR A 70 37.04 -35.28 -7.72
N TRP A 71 37.27 -34.09 -7.18
CA TRP A 71 36.20 -33.11 -6.98
C TRP A 71 35.68 -32.52 -8.30
N ALA A 72 36.55 -32.39 -9.31
CA ALA A 72 36.11 -32.02 -10.66
C ALA A 72 35.04 -32.99 -11.20
N SER A 73 35.25 -34.30 -11.04
CA SER A 73 34.26 -35.31 -11.43
C SER A 73 33.05 -35.33 -10.50
N LYS A 74 33.27 -35.26 -9.19
CA LYS A 74 32.20 -35.35 -8.19
C LYS A 74 31.19 -34.21 -8.32
N MET A 75 31.64 -33.00 -8.64
CA MET A 75 30.78 -31.84 -8.78
C MET A 75 29.77 -32.00 -9.94
N VAL A 76 30.23 -32.53 -11.08
CA VAL A 76 29.36 -32.80 -12.24
C VAL A 76 28.38 -33.93 -11.92
N GLU A 77 28.83 -34.99 -11.23
CA GLU A 77 27.97 -36.10 -10.80
C GLU A 77 26.84 -35.62 -9.88
N VAL A 78 27.13 -34.75 -8.92
CA VAL A 78 26.12 -34.20 -7.99
C VAL A 78 25.15 -33.27 -8.72
N TRP A 79 25.64 -32.48 -9.68
CA TRP A 79 24.78 -31.65 -10.54
C TRP A 79 23.84 -32.51 -11.39
N ASP A 80 24.35 -33.54 -12.06
CA ASP A 80 23.54 -34.44 -12.88
C ASP A 80 22.47 -35.14 -12.02
N GLU A 81 22.81 -35.58 -10.79
CA GLU A 81 21.83 -36.15 -9.87
C GLU A 81 20.73 -35.14 -9.47
N TYR A 82 21.11 -33.89 -9.23
CA TYR A 82 20.14 -32.82 -8.96
C TYR A 82 19.19 -32.66 -10.15
N GLU A 83 19.72 -32.51 -11.36
CA GLU A 83 18.95 -32.30 -12.59
C GLU A 83 18.00 -33.47 -12.90
N GLU A 84 18.45 -34.70 -12.69
CA GLU A 84 17.60 -35.89 -12.85
C GLU A 84 16.42 -35.89 -11.87
N GLY A 85 16.61 -35.36 -10.66
CA GLY A 85 15.53 -35.19 -9.68
C GLY A 85 14.87 -36.50 -9.23
N THR A 86 15.54 -37.64 -9.42
CA THR A 86 14.95 -38.96 -9.16
C THR A 86 15.17 -39.44 -7.73
N THR A 87 16.31 -39.07 -7.13
CA THR A 87 16.72 -39.50 -5.79
C THR A 87 15.95 -38.76 -4.70
N ARG A 88 15.86 -39.36 -3.49
CA ARG A 88 15.20 -38.72 -2.34
C ARG A 88 15.84 -37.37 -2.00
N VAL A 89 17.17 -37.29 -2.03
CA VAL A 89 17.93 -36.08 -1.75
C VAL A 89 17.67 -35.01 -2.80
N ALA A 90 17.78 -35.36 -4.09
CA ALA A 90 17.50 -34.41 -5.18
C ALA A 90 16.06 -33.89 -5.11
N LYS A 91 15.06 -34.75 -4.89
CA LYS A 91 13.66 -34.35 -4.72
C LYS A 91 13.44 -33.39 -3.55
N LEU A 92 14.17 -33.57 -2.45
CA LEU A 92 14.10 -32.66 -1.31
C LEU A 92 14.76 -31.31 -1.65
N VAL A 93 15.96 -31.32 -2.23
CA VAL A 93 16.67 -30.10 -2.62
C VAL A 93 15.86 -29.28 -3.64
N HIS A 94 15.23 -29.94 -4.62
CA HIS A 94 14.27 -29.33 -5.55
C HIS A 94 13.06 -28.68 -4.87
N GLN A 95 12.64 -29.14 -3.70
CA GLN A 95 11.56 -28.51 -2.94
C GLN A 95 12.07 -27.35 -2.09
N ILE A 96 13.28 -27.46 -1.54
CA ILE A 96 13.97 -26.39 -0.83
C ILE A 96 14.23 -25.20 -1.77
N ASP A 97 14.68 -25.45 -2.99
CA ASP A 97 14.87 -24.43 -4.04
C ASP A 97 13.58 -23.64 -4.28
N LYS A 98 12.46 -24.34 -4.48
CA LYS A 98 11.15 -23.70 -4.68
C LYS A 98 10.68 -22.89 -3.47
N LEU A 99 10.96 -23.36 -2.25
CA LEU A 99 10.66 -22.63 -1.02
C LEU A 99 11.50 -21.34 -0.94
N GLU A 100 12.77 -21.44 -1.31
CA GLU A 100 13.72 -20.32 -1.34
C GLU A 100 13.29 -19.27 -2.37
N CYS A 101 12.98 -19.68 -3.60
CA CYS A 101 12.36 -18.84 -4.63
C CYS A 101 11.08 -18.14 -4.14
N LEU A 102 10.19 -18.87 -3.45
CA LEU A 102 8.95 -18.30 -2.91
C LEU A 102 9.22 -17.24 -1.83
N HIS A 103 10.21 -17.49 -0.96
CA HIS A 103 10.62 -16.55 0.07
C HIS A 103 11.28 -15.30 -0.54
N GLN A 104 12.17 -15.48 -1.52
CA GLN A 104 12.78 -14.37 -2.26
C GLN A 104 11.71 -13.47 -2.90
N ALA A 105 10.73 -14.07 -3.58
CA ALA A 105 9.60 -13.35 -4.18
C ALA A 105 8.83 -12.50 -3.14
N LEU A 106 8.59 -13.04 -1.94
CA LEU A 106 7.99 -12.27 -0.85
C LEU A 106 8.86 -11.08 -0.39
N ILE A 107 10.18 -11.26 -0.29
CA ILE A 107 11.11 -10.18 0.05
C ILE A 107 11.06 -9.08 -1.02
N TYR A 108 11.05 -9.43 -2.31
CA TYR A 108 10.91 -8.48 -3.41
C TYR A 108 9.60 -7.69 -3.32
N LEU A 109 8.49 -8.36 -3.01
CA LEU A 109 7.20 -7.69 -2.80
C LEU A 109 7.24 -6.69 -1.65
N LYS A 110 7.84 -7.06 -0.51
CA LYS A 110 8.02 -6.15 0.62
C LYS A 110 8.84 -4.91 0.25
N ARG A 111 9.88 -5.08 -0.59
CA ARG A 111 10.73 -3.96 -1.06
C ARG A 111 10.03 -3.02 -2.05
N HIS A 112 8.99 -3.50 -2.74
CA HIS A 112 8.28 -2.76 -3.78
C HIS A 112 6.78 -2.59 -3.50
N GLN A 113 6.39 -2.48 -2.23
CA GLN A 113 5.01 -2.18 -1.81
C GLN A 113 4.46 -0.93 -2.54
N GLY A 114 3.19 -0.98 -2.96
CA GLY A 114 2.50 0.08 -3.71
C GLY A 114 2.70 0.06 -5.24
N LYS A 115 3.47 -0.87 -5.81
CA LYS A 115 3.63 -1.02 -7.27
C LYS A 115 2.82 -2.20 -7.81
N THR A 116 1.56 -1.96 -8.19
CA THR A 116 0.61 -2.98 -8.66
C THR A 116 1.10 -3.83 -9.84
N ASP A 117 1.84 -3.24 -10.78
CA ASP A 117 2.38 -3.97 -11.95
C ASP A 117 3.50 -4.94 -11.54
N PHE A 118 4.25 -4.59 -10.50
CA PHE A 118 5.26 -5.46 -9.93
C PHE A 118 4.59 -6.67 -9.27
N GLN A 119 3.53 -6.47 -8.49
CA GLN A 119 2.85 -7.59 -7.81
C GLN A 119 2.22 -8.61 -8.77
N LYS A 120 1.63 -8.15 -9.88
CA LYS A 120 1.08 -9.04 -10.92
C LYS A 120 2.15 -9.94 -11.52
N SER A 121 3.35 -9.41 -11.72
CA SER A 121 4.50 -10.16 -12.27
C SER A 121 4.97 -11.30 -11.37
N PHE A 122 4.69 -11.23 -10.06
CA PHE A 122 5.11 -12.25 -9.08
C PHE A 122 3.98 -13.21 -8.68
N ALA A 123 2.74 -12.99 -9.12
CA ALA A 123 1.59 -13.81 -8.73
C ALA A 123 1.74 -15.30 -9.11
N SER A 124 2.42 -15.58 -10.22
CA SER A 124 2.71 -16.95 -10.69
C SER A 124 3.60 -17.74 -9.73
N PHE A 125 4.42 -17.08 -8.91
CA PHE A 125 5.30 -17.76 -7.95
C PHE A 125 4.52 -18.47 -6.84
N LYS A 126 3.26 -18.06 -6.56
CA LYS A 126 2.38 -18.78 -5.63
C LYS A 126 2.16 -20.25 -6.04
N GLU A 127 2.26 -20.54 -7.34
CA GLU A 127 2.11 -21.90 -7.86
C GLU A 127 3.26 -22.82 -7.45
N LEU A 128 4.42 -22.28 -7.05
CA LEU A 128 5.54 -23.06 -6.50
C LEU A 128 5.13 -23.86 -5.27
N ARG A 129 4.19 -23.35 -4.46
CA ARG A 129 3.64 -24.05 -3.30
C ARG A 129 3.09 -25.44 -3.65
N LYS A 130 2.46 -25.59 -4.83
CA LYS A 130 1.89 -26.88 -5.29
C LYS A 130 2.94 -27.93 -5.58
N LYS A 131 4.20 -27.51 -5.76
CA LYS A 131 5.36 -28.37 -6.04
C LYS A 131 6.17 -28.68 -4.78
N ILE A 132 5.71 -28.24 -3.61
CA ILE A 132 6.30 -28.55 -2.29
C ILE A 132 5.33 -29.49 -1.58
N SER A 133 5.71 -30.76 -1.48
CA SER A 133 4.94 -31.84 -0.84
C SER A 133 5.51 -32.27 0.51
N ASP A 134 6.77 -31.95 0.80
CA ASP A 134 7.39 -32.23 2.08
C ASP A 134 6.61 -31.53 3.20
N PRO A 135 6.21 -32.23 4.29
CA PRO A 135 5.38 -31.65 5.34
C PRO A 135 6.03 -30.46 6.07
N TRP A 136 7.34 -30.53 6.32
CA TRP A 136 8.05 -29.49 7.07
C TRP A 136 8.21 -28.24 6.21
N LEU A 137 8.63 -28.40 4.94
CA LEU A 137 8.73 -27.28 4.00
C LEU A 137 7.35 -26.69 3.64
N SER A 138 6.30 -27.51 3.62
CA SER A 138 4.93 -27.07 3.35
C SER A 138 4.43 -26.06 4.39
N ALA A 139 4.74 -26.29 5.67
CA ALA A 139 4.33 -25.39 6.75
C ALA A 139 4.97 -23.99 6.59
N ASP A 140 6.26 -23.94 6.26
CA ASP A 140 6.95 -22.67 5.99
C ASP A 140 6.42 -22.00 4.71
N ALA A 141 6.17 -22.77 3.65
CA ALA A 141 5.59 -22.25 2.42
C ALA A 141 4.19 -21.65 2.65
N ASP A 142 3.35 -22.28 3.46
CA ASP A 142 2.04 -21.77 3.84
C ASP A 142 2.13 -20.48 4.68
N ALA A 143 3.11 -20.40 5.59
CA ALA A 143 3.37 -19.18 6.35
C ALA A 143 3.80 -18.01 5.44
N ILE A 144 4.69 -18.27 4.47
CA ILE A 144 5.12 -17.28 3.47
C ILE A 144 3.93 -16.81 2.64
N LEU A 145 3.07 -17.72 2.17
CA LEU A 145 1.87 -17.34 1.44
C LEU A 145 0.85 -16.58 2.30
N GLY A 146 0.73 -16.89 3.58
CA GLY A 146 -0.09 -16.14 4.52
C GLY A 146 0.36 -14.68 4.61
N GLU A 147 1.67 -14.45 4.76
CA GLU A 147 2.24 -13.10 4.80
C GLU A 147 2.09 -12.39 3.45
N TRP A 148 2.35 -13.09 2.34
CA TRP A 148 2.12 -12.56 1.00
C TRP A 148 0.67 -12.10 0.83
N ASN A 149 -0.29 -12.95 1.16
CA ASN A 149 -1.72 -12.64 1.04
C ASN A 149 -2.09 -11.45 1.91
N ALA A 150 -1.52 -11.31 3.12
CA ALA A 150 -1.75 -10.15 3.97
C ALA A 150 -1.22 -8.84 3.32
N LEU A 151 -0.09 -8.90 2.60
CA LEU A 151 0.45 -7.77 1.84
C LEU A 151 -0.43 -7.41 0.64
N THR A 152 -0.84 -8.40 -0.16
CA THR A 152 -1.66 -8.15 -1.35
C THR A 152 -3.10 -7.79 -1.00
N ASN A 153 -3.66 -8.32 0.09
CA ASN A 153 -5.02 -7.99 0.53
C ASN A 153 -5.09 -6.58 1.13
N LYS A 154 -4.02 -6.08 1.77
CA LYS A 154 -3.95 -4.67 2.19
C LYS A 154 -4.04 -3.69 1.02
N GLU A 155 -3.57 -4.09 -0.18
CA GLU A 155 -3.64 -3.25 -1.38
C GLU A 155 -4.86 -3.54 -2.27
N GLN A 156 -5.40 -4.77 -2.27
CA GLN A 156 -6.65 -5.11 -2.97
C GLN A 156 -7.91 -4.64 -2.25
N GLN A 157 -7.83 -4.31 -0.96
CA GLN A 157 -8.93 -3.77 -0.16
C GLN A 157 -9.06 -2.24 -0.24
N ALA A 158 -8.49 -1.61 -1.27
CA ALA A 158 -8.51 -0.18 -1.46
C ALA A 158 -8.72 0.22 -2.93
N SER A 159 -9.83 -0.19 -3.55
CA SER A 159 -10.58 0.81 -4.34
C SER A 159 -11.26 1.73 -3.34
N THR A 160 -10.44 2.48 -2.61
CA THR A 160 -10.92 3.46 -1.67
C THR A 160 -11.55 4.56 -2.48
N ASN A 161 -12.88 4.57 -2.55
CA ASN A 161 -13.63 5.69 -3.05
C ASN A 161 -13.59 6.82 -2.00
N VAL A 162 -12.39 7.24 -1.61
CA VAL A 162 -12.15 8.38 -0.72
C VAL A 162 -12.10 9.62 -1.58
N VAL A 163 -12.95 10.58 -1.25
CA VAL A 163 -13.04 11.87 -1.93
C VAL A 163 -12.80 12.94 -0.88
N PHE A 164 -11.70 13.68 -1.01
CA PHE A 164 -11.45 14.88 -0.23
C PHE A 164 -12.27 16.03 -0.79
N VAL A 165 -13.08 16.65 0.07
CA VAL A 165 -13.84 17.86 -0.29
C VAL A 165 -13.19 19.03 0.43
N ILE A 166 -12.44 19.84 -0.32
CA ILE A 166 -11.65 20.95 0.19
C ILE A 166 -12.21 22.30 -0.26
N GLY A 167 -11.95 23.34 0.54
CA GLY A 167 -12.40 24.70 0.30
C GLY A 167 -12.55 25.49 1.60
N GLY A 168 -12.72 26.80 1.47
CA GLY A 168 -12.73 27.72 2.60
C GLY A 168 -13.93 27.54 3.56
N PRO A 169 -13.92 28.18 4.74
CA PRO A 169 -15.07 28.19 5.63
C PRO A 169 -16.29 28.81 4.91
N GLY A 170 -17.49 28.25 5.08
CA GLY A 170 -18.71 28.79 4.46
C GLY A 170 -18.92 28.49 2.98
N VAL A 171 -17.97 27.83 2.30
CA VAL A 171 -18.09 27.53 0.85
C VAL A 171 -19.21 26.52 0.51
N GLY A 172 -19.68 25.73 1.48
CA GLY A 172 -20.79 24.78 1.28
C GLY A 172 -20.41 23.30 1.29
N LYS A 173 -19.18 22.94 1.70
CA LYS A 173 -18.69 21.55 1.75
C LYS A 173 -19.64 20.57 2.43
N GLY A 174 -20.03 20.85 3.68
CA GLY A 174 -20.91 19.95 4.45
C GLY A 174 -22.28 19.77 3.81
N THR A 175 -22.86 20.83 3.25
CA THR A 175 -24.14 20.75 2.51
C THR A 175 -24.02 19.86 1.28
N LEU A 176 -22.95 20.04 0.50
CA LEU A 176 -22.66 19.20 -0.66
C LEU A 176 -22.45 17.74 -0.26
N CYS A 177 -21.61 17.48 0.76
CA CYS A 177 -21.28 16.12 1.18
C CYS A 177 -22.49 15.37 1.74
N ALA A 178 -23.33 16.04 2.53
CA ALA A 178 -24.56 15.45 3.04
C ALA A 178 -25.48 15.02 1.90
N ARG A 179 -25.71 15.90 0.93
CA ARG A 179 -26.56 15.61 -0.24
C ARG A 179 -26.00 14.50 -1.12
N ILE A 180 -24.68 14.43 -1.32
CA ILE A 180 -24.05 13.33 -2.05
C ILE A 180 -24.20 12.01 -1.29
N ALA A 181 -24.03 12.01 0.03
CA ALA A 181 -24.18 10.81 0.85
C ALA A 181 -25.63 10.27 0.90
N GLU A 182 -26.62 11.14 0.68
CA GLU A 182 -28.04 10.75 0.56
C GLU A 182 -28.37 10.10 -0.79
N GLU A 183 -27.78 10.59 -1.90
CA GLU A 183 -28.11 10.13 -3.24
C GLU A 183 -27.16 9.07 -3.82
N LEU A 184 -25.91 9.00 -3.35
CA LEU A 184 -24.89 8.06 -3.81
C LEU A 184 -24.44 7.14 -2.66
N ASN A 185 -23.73 6.07 -3.00
CA ASN A 185 -23.20 5.11 -2.02
C ASN A 185 -21.95 5.64 -1.28
N PHE A 186 -22.07 6.80 -0.64
CA PHE A 186 -21.00 7.47 0.12
C PHE A 186 -21.44 7.74 1.56
N THR A 187 -20.47 7.80 2.47
CA THR A 187 -20.68 8.28 3.83
C THR A 187 -19.89 9.57 4.04
N HIS A 188 -20.57 10.60 4.54
CA HIS A 188 -19.95 11.88 4.87
C HIS A 188 -19.23 11.83 6.21
N VAL A 189 -17.95 12.21 6.22
CA VAL A 189 -17.11 12.33 7.40
C VAL A 189 -16.55 13.76 7.46
N SER A 190 -17.06 14.59 8.38
CA SER A 190 -16.49 15.91 8.62
C SER A 190 -15.43 15.83 9.71
N VAL A 191 -14.17 16.16 9.36
CA VAL A 191 -13.09 16.21 10.37
C VAL A 191 -13.38 17.26 11.44
N GLY A 192 -14.10 18.33 11.09
CA GLY A 192 -14.55 19.32 12.07
C GLY A 192 -15.55 18.75 13.08
N ASP A 193 -16.45 17.86 12.65
CA ASP A 193 -17.40 17.20 13.56
C ASP A 193 -16.68 16.15 14.41
N LEU A 194 -15.78 15.34 13.84
CA LEU A 194 -14.95 14.40 14.61
C LEU A 194 -14.18 15.09 15.73
N LEU A 195 -13.60 16.27 15.46
CA LEU A 195 -12.91 17.06 16.47
C LEU A 195 -13.88 17.62 17.52
N ARG A 196 -15.10 18.02 17.16
CA ARG A 196 -16.11 18.48 18.13
C ARG A 196 -16.61 17.33 19.01
N GLU A 197 -16.87 16.15 18.44
CA GLU A 197 -17.22 14.93 19.16
C GLU A 197 -16.12 14.58 20.18
N GLU A 198 -14.85 14.59 19.76
CA GLU A 198 -13.71 14.31 20.66
C GLU A 198 -13.51 15.42 21.72
N LYS A 199 -13.76 16.69 21.37
CA LYS A 199 -13.75 17.82 22.31
C LYS A 199 -14.75 17.66 23.45
N ASP A 200 -15.94 17.16 23.12
CA ASP A 200 -17.07 17.07 24.05
C ASP A 200 -17.17 15.69 24.73
N ASN A 201 -16.31 14.75 24.36
CA ASN A 201 -16.17 13.45 25.01
C ASN A 201 -15.49 13.58 26.39
N PRO A 202 -16.19 13.30 27.52
CA PRO A 202 -15.62 13.43 28.86
C PRO A 202 -14.44 12.49 29.14
N ALA A 203 -14.32 11.39 28.39
CA ALA A 203 -13.22 10.43 28.50
C ALA A 203 -12.01 10.81 27.64
N SER A 204 -12.08 11.86 26.83
CA SER A 204 -10.98 12.28 25.96
C SER A 204 -9.89 13.02 26.74
N GLU A 205 -8.65 12.55 26.61
CA GLU A 205 -7.46 13.26 27.08
C GLU A 205 -7.13 14.49 26.20
N PHE A 206 -7.69 14.58 24.98
CA PHE A 206 -7.44 15.67 24.04
C PHE A 206 -8.48 16.78 24.08
N GLY A 207 -9.56 16.65 24.85
CA GLY A 207 -10.70 17.56 24.77
C GLY A 207 -10.35 19.04 25.02
N SER A 208 -9.50 19.31 26.02
CA SER A 208 -9.02 20.67 26.33
C SER A 208 -8.10 21.24 25.23
N PHE A 209 -7.24 20.40 24.66
CA PHE A 209 -6.36 20.76 23.55
C PHE A 209 -7.18 21.12 22.31
N ILE A 210 -8.14 20.29 21.92
CA ILE A 210 -8.99 20.52 20.74
C ILE A 210 -9.82 21.80 20.93
N ARG A 211 -10.37 22.03 22.12
CA ARG A 211 -11.11 23.26 22.44
C ARG A 211 -10.25 24.51 22.16
N LYS A 212 -9.02 24.52 22.65
CA LYS A 212 -8.07 25.63 22.43
C LYS A 212 -7.71 25.77 20.94
N SER A 213 -7.46 24.66 20.23
CA SER A 213 -7.15 24.68 18.80
C SER A 213 -8.28 25.26 17.95
N ILE A 214 -9.54 24.92 18.26
CA ILE A 214 -10.72 25.46 17.58
C ILE A 214 -10.85 26.97 17.83
N GLN A 215 -10.74 27.41 19.09
CA GLN A 215 -10.81 28.83 19.48
C GLN A 215 -9.71 29.68 18.81
N GLU A 216 -8.49 29.13 18.71
CA GLU A 216 -7.37 29.84 18.08
C GLU A 216 -7.28 29.65 16.56
N SER A 217 -8.19 28.87 15.95
CA SER A 217 -8.14 28.52 14.53
C SER A 217 -6.82 27.89 14.08
N VAL A 218 -6.20 27.13 14.99
CA VAL A 218 -4.94 26.40 14.76
C VAL A 218 -5.27 24.99 14.27
N ILE A 219 -4.55 24.54 13.24
CA ILE A 219 -4.69 23.18 12.71
C ILE A 219 -4.13 22.20 13.76
N VAL A 220 -4.94 21.20 14.12
CA VAL A 220 -4.52 20.15 15.05
C VAL A 220 -3.41 19.27 14.44
N PRO A 221 -2.53 18.66 15.27
CA PRO A 221 -1.47 17.79 14.79
C PRO A 221 -2.01 16.64 13.93
N PRO A 222 -1.30 16.26 12.84
CA PRO A 222 -1.72 15.18 11.96
C PRO A 222 -2.04 13.88 12.69
N TYR A 223 -1.25 13.54 13.72
CA TYR A 223 -1.46 12.35 14.55
C TYR A 223 -2.88 12.26 15.13
N LEU A 224 -3.41 13.36 15.68
CA LEU A 224 -4.75 13.38 16.26
C LEU A 224 -5.82 13.23 15.17
N THR A 225 -5.67 13.93 14.04
CA THR A 225 -6.60 13.81 12.91
C THR A 225 -6.62 12.39 12.36
N MET A 226 -5.44 11.76 12.17
CA MET A 226 -5.35 10.40 11.65
C MET A 226 -5.96 9.38 12.60
N ARG A 227 -5.72 9.52 13.91
CA ARG A 227 -6.35 8.67 14.92
C ARG A 227 -7.88 8.70 14.81
N LEU A 228 -8.48 9.87 14.67
CA LEU A 228 -9.95 10.00 14.57
C LEU A 228 -10.49 9.55 13.20
N LEU A 229 -9.75 9.83 12.12
CA LEU A 229 -10.20 9.58 10.76
C LEU A 229 -10.05 8.11 10.36
N LYS A 230 -8.96 7.45 10.75
CA LYS A 230 -8.63 6.08 10.35
C LYS A 230 -9.70 5.09 10.75
N ASP A 231 -10.10 5.09 12.02
CA ASP A 231 -11.11 4.17 12.54
C ASP A 231 -12.45 4.36 11.83
N ARG A 232 -12.84 5.61 11.58
CA ARG A 232 -14.09 5.94 10.88
C ARG A 232 -14.06 5.49 9.42
N VAL A 233 -12.97 5.77 8.72
CA VAL A 233 -12.78 5.40 7.32
C VAL A 233 -12.82 3.87 7.16
N GLN A 234 -12.10 3.13 8.00
CA GLN A 234 -12.08 1.66 7.97
C GLN A 234 -13.46 1.06 8.27
N ALA A 235 -14.19 1.60 9.26
CA ALA A 235 -15.54 1.14 9.58
C ALA A 235 -16.50 1.34 8.40
N ILE A 236 -16.42 2.46 7.68
CA ILE A 236 -17.26 2.73 6.51
C ILE A 236 -16.91 1.79 5.35
N GLN A 237 -15.62 1.61 5.09
CA GLN A 237 -15.15 0.74 4.01
C GLN A 237 -15.54 -0.72 4.22
N SER A 238 -15.64 -1.18 5.47
CA SER A 238 -16.14 -2.53 5.77
C SER A 238 -17.58 -2.76 5.31
N GLN A 239 -18.32 -1.68 4.99
CA GLN A 239 -19.68 -1.70 4.48
C GLN A 239 -19.75 -1.46 2.96
N ASP A 240 -18.61 -1.49 2.25
CA ASP A 240 -18.52 -1.26 0.80
C ASP A 240 -19.11 0.10 0.36
N ARG A 241 -18.89 1.14 1.16
CA ARG A 241 -19.30 2.53 0.87
C ARG A 241 -18.09 3.41 0.59
N GLY A 242 -18.25 4.38 -0.31
CA GLY A 242 -17.28 5.46 -0.49
C GLY A 242 -17.26 6.41 0.71
N VAL A 243 -16.19 7.20 0.85
CA VAL A 243 -16.02 8.15 1.95
C VAL A 243 -15.79 9.56 1.43
N LEU A 244 -16.67 10.49 1.81
CA LEU A 244 -16.48 11.93 1.57
C LEU A 244 -15.85 12.54 2.81
N VAL A 245 -14.60 12.99 2.71
CA VAL A 245 -13.92 13.64 3.83
C VAL A 245 -14.01 15.15 3.69
N ASP A 246 -14.89 15.78 4.49
CA ASP A 246 -15.09 17.23 4.52
C ASP A 246 -14.03 17.91 5.40
N GLY A 247 -13.36 18.90 4.81
CA GLY A 247 -12.48 19.81 5.54
C GLY A 247 -11.13 19.20 5.88
N PHE A 248 -10.68 18.24 5.07
CA PHE A 248 -9.41 17.53 5.13
C PHE A 248 -8.83 17.36 3.70
N PRO A 249 -7.51 17.38 3.52
CA PRO A 249 -6.49 17.78 4.49
C PRO A 249 -6.45 19.30 4.69
N ARG A 250 -5.99 19.75 5.87
CA ARG A 250 -5.75 21.18 6.18
C ARG A 250 -4.27 21.55 6.24
N SER A 251 -3.37 20.59 6.08
CA SER A 251 -1.93 20.81 5.93
C SER A 251 -1.32 19.71 5.05
N ILE A 252 -0.10 19.94 4.55
CA ILE A 252 0.60 18.92 3.75
C ILE A 252 0.92 17.70 4.60
N GLU A 253 1.30 17.90 5.86
CA GLU A 253 1.63 16.83 6.80
C GLU A 253 0.42 15.92 7.06
N GLN A 254 -0.80 16.47 7.05
CA GLN A 254 -2.02 15.68 7.11
C GLN A 254 -2.23 14.82 5.85
N ALA A 255 -2.00 15.38 4.66
CA ALA A 255 -2.10 14.64 3.40
C ALA A 255 -1.10 13.48 3.33
N VAL A 256 0.17 13.77 3.66
CA VAL A 256 1.25 12.76 3.71
C VAL A 256 0.93 11.66 4.74
N ALA A 257 0.42 12.03 5.91
CA ALA A 257 0.05 11.05 6.93
C ALA A 257 -1.11 10.15 6.46
N PHE A 258 -2.10 10.70 5.75
CA PHE A 258 -3.20 9.92 5.18
C PHE A 258 -2.70 8.92 4.13
N GLU A 259 -1.87 9.38 3.20
CA GLU A 259 -1.26 8.55 2.15
C GLU A 259 -0.48 7.37 2.74
N ARG A 260 0.20 7.60 3.86
CA ARG A 260 0.99 6.58 4.56
C ARG A 260 0.14 5.61 5.38
N GLU A 261 -0.89 6.11 6.07
CA GLU A 261 -1.57 5.35 7.14
C GLU A 261 -2.94 4.80 6.77
N ILE A 262 -3.55 5.34 5.72
CA ILE A 262 -4.93 5.03 5.30
C ILE A 262 -4.95 4.60 3.82
N SER A 263 -4.64 5.51 2.89
CA SER A 263 -4.64 5.20 1.45
C SER A 263 -3.92 6.28 0.64
N ASP A 264 -3.15 5.88 -0.37
CA ASP A 264 -2.54 6.77 -1.36
C ASP A 264 -3.45 7.09 -2.57
N THR A 265 -4.63 6.46 -2.62
CA THR A 265 -5.59 6.58 -3.71
C THR A 265 -6.84 7.30 -3.21
N TYR A 266 -7.03 8.54 -3.70
CA TYR A 266 -8.15 9.39 -3.34
C TYR A 266 -8.43 10.43 -4.44
N MET A 267 -9.69 10.83 -4.59
CA MET A 267 -10.09 11.96 -5.44
C MET A 267 -10.10 13.26 -4.64
N THR A 268 -9.91 14.41 -5.30
CA THR A 268 -10.05 15.73 -4.66
C THR A 268 -11.04 16.63 -5.40
N VAL A 269 -12.05 17.12 -4.68
CA VAL A 269 -13.01 18.15 -5.11
C VAL A 269 -12.69 19.46 -4.40
N CYS A 270 -12.30 20.48 -5.16
CA CYS A 270 -11.98 21.82 -4.66
C CYS A 270 -13.18 22.75 -4.88
N LEU A 271 -13.82 23.21 -3.81
CA LEU A 271 -14.86 24.23 -3.87
C LEU A 271 -14.27 25.62 -3.72
N GLU A 272 -14.56 26.49 -4.68
CA GLU A 272 -13.99 27.84 -4.75
C GLU A 272 -15.12 28.89 -4.82
N CYS A 273 -15.03 29.94 -4.01
CA CYS A 273 -15.89 31.13 -4.14
C CYS A 273 -15.16 32.35 -3.56
N SER A 274 -15.72 33.55 -3.73
CA SER A 274 -15.10 34.75 -3.18
C SER A 274 -15.11 34.76 -1.63
N PRO A 275 -14.11 35.37 -0.96
CA PRO A 275 -14.11 35.54 0.50
C PRO A 275 -15.37 36.26 1.02
N GLU A 276 -15.90 37.22 0.27
CA GLU A 276 -17.13 37.95 0.62
C GLU A 276 -18.33 37.00 0.65
N THR A 277 -18.41 36.09 -0.31
CA THR A 277 -19.45 35.05 -0.38
C THR A 277 -19.34 34.10 0.81
N MET A 278 -18.12 33.67 1.15
CA MET A 278 -17.85 32.83 2.33
C MET A 278 -18.31 33.52 3.62
N ILE A 279 -17.94 34.79 3.81
CA ILE A 279 -18.30 35.58 5.00
C ILE A 279 -19.82 35.69 5.11
N ARG A 280 -20.49 36.10 4.03
CA ARG A 280 -21.95 36.24 3.99
C ARG A 280 -22.66 34.93 4.35
N ARG A 281 -22.18 33.79 3.82
CA ARG A 281 -22.75 32.46 4.10
C ARG A 281 -22.58 32.03 5.56
N VAL A 282 -21.42 32.29 6.17
CA VAL A 282 -21.22 31.96 7.60
C VAL A 282 -22.09 32.85 8.48
N GLN A 283 -22.18 34.15 8.20
CA GLN A 283 -23.06 35.08 8.92
C GLN A 283 -24.54 34.69 8.83
N ALA A 284 -24.99 34.18 7.69
CA ALA A 284 -26.37 33.68 7.55
C ALA A 284 -26.63 32.40 8.36
N ARG A 285 -25.59 31.59 8.62
CA ARG A 285 -25.69 30.33 9.38
C ARG A 285 -25.59 30.52 10.90
N SER A 286 -24.87 31.53 11.37
CA SER A 286 -24.67 31.74 12.82
C SER A 286 -25.98 31.94 13.60
N GLY A 287 -27.07 32.32 12.94
CA GLY A 287 -28.41 32.38 13.53
C GLY A 287 -29.14 31.03 13.69
N SER A 288 -28.65 29.93 13.08
CA SER A 288 -29.31 28.62 13.06
C SER A 288 -28.41 27.43 13.47
N SER A 289 -27.11 27.64 13.67
CA SER A 289 -26.17 26.56 14.04
C SER A 289 -25.60 26.71 15.45
N ASN A 290 -25.47 25.60 16.17
CA ASN A 290 -24.88 25.50 17.51
C ASN A 290 -23.33 25.51 17.50
N ARG A 291 -22.72 26.36 16.67
CA ARG A 291 -21.26 26.41 16.45
C ARG A 291 -20.65 27.62 17.15
N ASP A 292 -19.87 27.36 18.20
CA ASP A 292 -19.17 28.39 18.99
C ASP A 292 -18.10 29.16 18.17
N ASP A 293 -17.71 28.67 16.99
CA ASP A 293 -16.64 29.18 16.14
C ASP A 293 -17.12 30.00 14.91
N ASP A 294 -18.40 30.39 14.88
CA ASP A 294 -19.02 31.16 13.79
C ASP A 294 -19.06 32.68 14.04
N ASP A 295 -18.37 33.19 15.07
CA ASP A 295 -18.20 34.64 15.28
C ASP A 295 -17.27 35.28 14.22
N LEU A 296 -17.42 36.58 13.99
CA LEU A 296 -16.69 37.30 12.93
C LEU A 296 -15.17 37.32 13.12
N VAL A 297 -14.70 37.31 14.37
CA VAL A 297 -13.26 37.33 14.67
C VAL A 297 -12.66 35.97 14.31
N THR A 298 -13.27 34.88 14.78
CA THR A 298 -12.84 33.51 14.46
C THR A 298 -12.94 33.22 12.97
N LEU A 299 -14.01 33.67 12.31
CA LEU A 299 -14.17 33.51 10.86
C LEU A 299 -13.03 34.16 10.06
N LYS A 300 -12.63 35.39 10.42
CA LYS A 300 -11.49 36.05 9.79
C LYS A 300 -10.18 35.30 10.01
N LYS A 301 -9.94 34.78 11.22
CA LYS A 301 -8.77 33.92 11.51
C LYS A 301 -8.79 32.66 10.62
N ARG A 302 -9.93 31.98 10.51
CA ARG A 302 -10.08 30.77 9.67
C ARG A 302 -9.86 31.05 8.18
N LEU A 303 -10.35 32.17 7.68
CA LEU A 303 -10.09 32.60 6.30
C LEU A 303 -8.61 32.90 6.08
N ALA A 304 -7.95 33.58 7.02
CA ALA A 304 -6.51 33.85 6.93
C ALA A 304 -5.69 32.55 6.92
N THR A 305 -5.98 31.61 7.83
CA THR A 305 -5.32 30.28 7.86
C THR A 305 -5.58 29.49 6.58
N PHE A 306 -6.79 29.54 6.03
CA PHE A 306 -7.11 28.90 4.77
C PHE A 306 -6.29 29.50 3.62
N SER A 307 -6.31 30.82 3.45
CA SER A 307 -5.59 31.50 2.37
C SER A 307 -4.07 31.29 2.43
N SER A 308 -3.48 31.17 3.62
CA SER A 308 -2.02 30.96 3.74
C SER A 308 -1.57 29.53 3.46
N THR A 309 -2.45 28.53 3.56
CA THR A 309 -2.10 27.11 3.46
C THR A 309 -2.67 26.42 2.22
N ASN A 310 -3.82 26.87 1.71
CA ASN A 310 -4.59 26.18 0.69
C ASN A 310 -3.79 25.96 -0.61
N ASP A 311 -3.06 26.96 -1.10
CA ASP A 311 -2.31 26.85 -2.35
C ASP A 311 -1.25 25.75 -2.30
N ALA A 312 -0.57 25.62 -1.15
CA ALA A 312 0.45 24.60 -0.94
C ALA A 312 -0.18 23.19 -0.88
N ILE A 313 -1.35 23.07 -0.24
CA ILE A 313 -2.11 21.81 -0.16
C ILE A 313 -2.64 21.42 -1.54
N VAL A 314 -3.29 22.33 -2.25
CA VAL A 314 -3.82 22.10 -3.60
C VAL A 314 -2.71 21.66 -4.56
N LYS A 315 -1.53 22.31 -4.50
CA LYS A 315 -0.35 21.92 -5.28
C LYS A 315 0.21 20.55 -4.90
N TYR A 316 0.11 20.16 -3.63
CA TYR A 316 0.49 18.82 -3.19
C TYR A 316 -0.46 17.77 -3.76
N LEU A 317 -1.77 17.97 -3.55
CA LEU A 317 -2.82 17.04 -3.99
C LEU A 317 -2.89 16.90 -5.52
N SER A 318 -2.50 17.93 -6.29
CA SER A 318 -2.44 17.84 -7.75
C SER A 318 -1.39 16.86 -8.27
N LYS A 319 -0.51 16.34 -7.42
CA LYS A 319 0.45 15.28 -7.78
C LYS A 319 -0.19 13.88 -7.75
N ASN A 320 -1.34 13.72 -7.10
CA ASN A 320 -2.06 12.46 -7.10
C ASN A 320 -2.56 12.15 -8.52
N LYS A 321 -2.58 10.86 -8.88
CA LYS A 321 -2.97 10.39 -10.22
C LYS A 321 -4.48 10.45 -10.46
N MET A 322 -5.28 10.55 -9.40
CA MET A 322 -6.75 10.64 -9.48
C MET A 322 -7.22 12.06 -9.82
N ALA A 323 -8.43 12.18 -10.35
CA ALA A 323 -9.00 13.45 -10.82
C ALA A 323 -9.03 14.52 -9.72
N ARG A 324 -8.55 15.73 -10.06
CA ARG A 324 -8.76 16.96 -9.28
C ARG A 324 -9.72 17.86 -10.05
N VAL A 325 -10.78 18.32 -9.39
CA VAL A 325 -11.75 19.23 -10.01
C VAL A 325 -11.98 20.45 -9.15
N SER A 326 -11.76 21.63 -9.72
CA SER A 326 -12.18 22.91 -9.16
C SER A 326 -13.62 23.19 -9.59
N VAL A 327 -14.49 23.47 -8.61
CA VAL A 327 -15.91 23.73 -8.80
C VAL A 327 -16.23 25.12 -8.25
N ASP A 328 -16.72 26.00 -9.13
CA ASP A 328 -17.24 27.30 -8.71
C ASP A 328 -18.47 27.11 -7.84
N ALA A 329 -18.29 27.40 -6.55
CA ALA A 329 -19.29 27.31 -5.49
C ALA A 329 -20.07 28.62 -5.28
N ALA A 330 -19.84 29.66 -6.10
CA ALA A 330 -20.70 30.84 -6.14
C ALA A 330 -22.05 30.56 -6.83
N ARG A 331 -22.10 29.52 -7.67
CA ARG A 331 -23.31 28.98 -8.32
C ARG A 331 -24.35 28.46 -7.30
N SER A 332 -25.53 28.13 -7.79
CA SER A 332 -26.60 27.58 -6.94
C SER A 332 -26.20 26.21 -6.35
N SER A 333 -26.80 25.85 -5.20
CA SER A 333 -26.50 24.58 -4.55
C SER A 333 -26.83 23.38 -5.45
N ASP A 334 -27.83 23.50 -6.32
CA ASP A 334 -28.23 22.45 -7.27
C ASP A 334 -27.22 22.27 -8.40
N GLU A 335 -26.71 23.36 -8.96
CA GLU A 335 -25.70 23.31 -10.03
C GLU A 335 -24.36 22.74 -9.52
N VAL A 336 -23.94 23.15 -8.31
CA VAL A 336 -22.73 22.63 -7.67
C VAL A 336 -22.88 21.14 -7.40
N PHE A 337 -24.04 20.73 -6.85
CA PHE A 337 -24.34 19.33 -6.58
C PHE A 337 -24.34 18.49 -7.87
N ALA A 338 -25.06 18.92 -8.92
CA ALA A 338 -25.14 18.21 -10.19
C ALA A 338 -23.75 18.03 -10.82
N SER A 339 -22.93 19.09 -10.82
CA SER A 339 -21.56 19.05 -11.36
C SER A 339 -20.69 18.00 -10.65
N VAL A 340 -20.78 17.94 -9.31
CA VAL A 340 -19.97 17.01 -8.51
C VAL A 340 -20.53 15.59 -8.60
N LYS A 341 -21.85 15.42 -8.63
CA LYS A 341 -22.49 14.11 -8.81
C LYS A 341 -22.10 13.47 -10.13
N GLU A 342 -22.19 14.21 -11.23
CA GLU A 342 -21.79 13.72 -12.56
C GLU A 342 -20.32 13.28 -12.59
N LEU A 343 -19.45 14.06 -11.95
CA LEU A 343 -18.03 13.72 -11.81
C LEU A 343 -17.84 12.41 -11.03
N LEU A 344 -18.47 12.29 -9.86
CA LEU A 344 -18.32 11.11 -9.02
C LEU A 344 -18.79 9.85 -9.74
N VAL A 345 -19.90 9.92 -10.48
CA VAL A 345 -20.44 8.79 -11.27
C VAL A 345 -19.55 8.43 -12.47
N ARG A 346 -18.81 9.39 -13.03
CA ARG A 346 -17.92 9.14 -14.17
C ARG A 346 -16.62 8.46 -13.76
N GLU A 347 -16.10 8.81 -12.59
CA GLU A 347 -14.74 8.47 -12.17
C GLU A 347 -14.67 7.36 -11.12
N LEU A 348 -15.78 7.04 -10.43
CA LEU A 348 -15.92 6.02 -9.38
C LEU A 348 -17.16 5.16 -9.63
#